data_AF-A0A2V8QRU5-F1
#
_entry.id   AF-A0A2V8QRU5-F1
#
_cell.length_a   1.000
_cell.length_b   1.000
_cell.length_c   1.000
_cell.angle_alpha   90.00
_cell.angle_beta   90.00
_cell.angle_gamma   90.00
#
_symmetry.space_group_name_H-M   'P 1'
#
loop_
_entity.id
_entity.type
_entity.pdbx_description
1 polymer ?
#
loop_
_entity_poly.entity_id
_entity_poly.type
_entity_poly.pdbx_seq_one_letter_code
_entity_poly.pdbx_strand_id
1 'polypeptide(L)'
;MSAAALLPAPQALNVGSAKGRAGGEWTVLAPVSYKNLTIFPVRARGASATDAYITLDEGTKRGTVVITEKGAQAARPSRVRRGAQNAANVANQQAVSYNEGASVNELALVNRSGKKLLLVAGEVVVGGQQDRIVQEDRIIPPVSVPVALSVFCVEHGRWTPRAAGYASGGGGGGAAERAPARVVAESVEVRPSSPARFSSLGAVAHPKLRAAAQDRKEQTAVWSEVQKNNEKLKTENTTDTYQEVYANKQVSVQLDDYIRALEREVLQPG
;
A
#
# COMPACT_ATOMS: atom_id res chain seq x y z
N MET A 1 19.43 31.99 -33.66
CA MET A 1 18.14 31.54 -34.24
C MET A 1 17.47 30.63 -33.22
N SER A 2 16.40 31.10 -32.57
CA SER A 2 15.64 30.32 -31.59
C SER A 2 14.67 29.40 -32.30
N ALA A 3 14.85 28.09 -32.16
CA ALA A 3 13.86 27.10 -32.56
C ALA A 3 12.92 26.87 -31.37
N ALA A 4 11.76 27.53 -31.38
CA ALA A 4 10.65 27.18 -30.51
C ALA A 4 10.00 25.92 -31.06
N ALA A 5 10.16 24.79 -30.37
CA ALA A 5 9.42 23.58 -30.67
C ALA A 5 7.95 23.79 -30.24
N LEU A 6 7.06 24.03 -31.19
CA LEU A 6 5.62 23.97 -30.96
C LEU A 6 5.25 22.52 -30.63
N LEU A 7 4.76 22.30 -29.41
CA LEU A 7 4.06 21.05 -29.07
C LEU A 7 2.71 21.03 -29.81
N PRO A 8 2.35 19.92 -30.46
CA PRO A 8 1.05 19.80 -31.11
C PRO A 8 -0.09 19.83 -30.09
N ALA A 9 -1.17 20.53 -30.43
CA ALA A 9 -2.40 20.56 -29.62
C ALA A 9 -2.95 19.14 -29.40
N PRO A 10 -3.53 18.84 -28.22
CA PRO A 10 -4.11 17.53 -27.96
C PRO A 10 -5.27 17.29 -28.93
N GLN A 11 -5.11 16.28 -29.80
CA GLN A 11 -6.19 15.82 -30.66
C GLN A 11 -7.28 15.21 -29.76
N ALA A 12 -8.54 15.59 -29.99
CA ALA A 12 -9.68 14.98 -29.33
C ALA A 12 -9.75 13.49 -29.69
N LEU A 13 -9.31 12.64 -28.77
CA LEU A 13 -9.41 11.19 -28.91
C LEU A 13 -10.88 10.78 -28.74
N ASN A 14 -11.39 10.01 -29.70
CA ASN A 14 -12.74 9.45 -29.66
C ASN A 14 -12.94 8.62 -28.38
N VAL A 15 -13.98 8.95 -27.61
CA VAL A 15 -14.45 8.20 -26.45
C VAL A 15 -14.89 6.81 -26.94
N GLY A 16 -14.05 5.80 -26.68
CA GLY A 16 -14.38 4.42 -27.00
C GLY A 16 -15.38 3.86 -25.98
N SER A 17 -16.56 3.45 -26.45
CA SER A 17 -17.54 2.74 -25.63
C SER A 17 -17.46 1.24 -25.94
N ALA A 18 -17.24 0.41 -24.91
CA ALA A 18 -17.14 -1.04 -25.05
C ALA A 18 -18.30 -1.72 -24.29
N LYS A 19 -19.11 -2.51 -25.01
CA LYS A 19 -20.14 -3.38 -24.40
C LYS A 19 -19.48 -4.60 -23.75
N GLY A 20 -19.18 -4.51 -22.46
CA GLY A 20 -18.76 -5.66 -21.67
C GLY A 20 -19.91 -6.66 -21.50
N ARG A 21 -19.62 -7.98 -21.64
CA ARG A 21 -20.55 -9.06 -21.29
C ARG A 21 -20.68 -9.17 -19.76
N ALA A 22 -21.49 -8.29 -19.17
CA ALA A 22 -22.25 -8.42 -17.92
C ALA A 22 -22.68 -7.02 -17.46
N GLY A 23 -23.89 -6.58 -17.85
CA GLY A 23 -24.74 -5.60 -17.14
C GLY A 23 -24.29 -4.13 -17.00
N GLY A 24 -23.02 -3.78 -17.12
CA GLY A 24 -22.52 -2.42 -16.94
C GLY A 24 -22.08 -1.79 -18.26
N GLU A 25 -22.61 -0.61 -18.59
CA GLU A 25 -22.06 0.25 -19.64
C GLU A 25 -20.75 0.85 -19.10
N TRP A 26 -19.61 0.44 -19.68
CA TRP A 26 -18.28 0.98 -19.36
C TRP A 26 -17.89 2.01 -20.41
N THR A 27 -17.41 3.16 -19.96
CA THR A 27 -16.95 4.25 -20.82
C THR A 27 -15.54 4.65 -20.42
N VAL A 28 -14.62 4.65 -21.38
CA VAL A 28 -13.28 5.24 -21.20
C VAL A 28 -13.42 6.74 -21.38
N LEU A 29 -13.09 7.53 -20.35
CA LEU A 29 -13.12 8.99 -20.40
C LEU A 29 -11.90 9.53 -21.15
N ALA A 30 -11.90 10.85 -21.40
CA ALA A 30 -10.75 11.53 -21.98
C ALA A 30 -9.49 11.24 -21.15
N PRO A 31 -8.34 10.96 -21.79
CA PRO A 31 -7.11 10.71 -21.07
C PRO A 31 -6.64 11.97 -20.36
N VAL A 32 -6.06 11.77 -19.18
CA VAL A 32 -5.34 12.79 -18.42
C VAL A 32 -3.85 12.50 -18.53
N SER A 33 -3.11 13.41 -19.16
CA SER A 33 -1.66 13.28 -19.35
C SER A 33 -0.91 14.33 -18.55
N TYR A 34 0.14 13.93 -17.84
CA TYR A 34 1.10 14.83 -17.23
C TYR A 34 2.51 14.25 -17.31
N LYS A 35 3.44 15.03 -17.89
CA LYS A 35 4.81 14.60 -18.19
C LYS A 35 4.80 13.26 -18.95
N ASN A 36 5.39 12.20 -18.39
CA ASN A 36 5.46 10.88 -19.02
C ASN A 36 4.41 9.87 -18.49
N LEU A 37 3.34 10.35 -17.85
CA LEU A 37 2.25 9.52 -17.35
C LEU A 37 0.93 9.92 -18.03
N THR A 38 0.19 8.94 -18.53
CA THR A 38 -1.17 9.13 -19.04
C THR A 38 -2.12 8.15 -18.37
N ILE A 39 -3.21 8.68 -17.84
CA ILE A 39 -4.28 7.92 -17.18
C ILE A 39 -5.49 7.93 -18.10
N PHE A 40 -6.11 6.77 -18.29
CA PHE A 40 -7.36 6.60 -19.01
C PHE A 40 -8.44 6.22 -18.00
N PRO A 41 -9.22 7.18 -17.46
CA PRO A 41 -10.22 6.86 -16.46
C PRO A 41 -11.33 6.02 -17.09
N VAL A 42 -11.74 4.94 -16.41
CA VAL A 42 -12.83 4.08 -16.86
C VAL A 42 -14.00 4.23 -15.90
N ARG A 43 -15.17 4.62 -16.41
CA ARG A 43 -16.41 4.78 -15.65
C ARG A 43 -17.38 3.66 -16.00
N ALA A 44 -18.04 3.08 -15.00
CA ALA A 44 -19.21 2.24 -15.21
C ALA A 44 -20.47 2.88 -14.63
N ARG A 45 -21.58 2.75 -15.35
CA ARG A 45 -22.90 3.10 -14.83
C ARG A 45 -23.29 2.11 -13.71
N GLY A 46 -23.54 2.61 -12.50
CA GLY A 46 -23.91 1.77 -11.34
C GLY A 46 -22.74 1.10 -10.61
N ALA A 47 -21.50 1.52 -10.86
CA ALA A 47 -20.33 1.01 -10.14
C ALA A 47 -20.29 1.53 -8.70
N SER A 48 -21.12 0.97 -7.83
CA SER A 48 -20.97 1.05 -6.36
C SER A 48 -19.78 0.22 -5.85
N ALA A 49 -18.85 -0.16 -6.73
CA ALA A 49 -17.86 -1.20 -6.50
C ALA A 49 -16.67 -0.73 -5.66
N THR A 50 -16.27 0.54 -5.73
CA THR A 50 -15.14 1.06 -4.94
C THR A 50 -15.44 1.11 -3.45
N ASP A 51 -16.69 1.35 -3.06
CA ASP A 51 -17.10 1.29 -1.64
C ASP A 51 -16.97 -0.10 -1.03
N ALA A 52 -16.91 -1.16 -1.86
CA ALA A 52 -16.72 -2.52 -1.41
C ALA A 52 -15.27 -2.84 -1.00
N TYR A 53 -14.31 -1.98 -1.34
CA TYR A 53 -12.89 -2.18 -1.08
C TYR A 53 -12.29 -1.15 -0.11
N ILE A 54 -11.19 -1.53 0.51
CA ILE A 54 -10.30 -0.65 1.29
C ILE A 54 -8.86 -0.90 0.84
N THR A 55 -8.01 0.13 0.85
CA THR A 55 -6.58 -0.03 0.57
C THR A 55 -5.80 -0.43 1.82
N LEU A 56 -4.55 -0.90 1.64
CA LEU A 56 -3.67 -1.22 2.77
C LEU A 56 -3.38 0.02 3.63
N ASP A 57 -3.14 1.17 2.99
CA ASP A 57 -2.89 2.46 3.65
C ASP A 57 -4.10 2.93 4.46
N GLU A 58 -5.30 2.95 3.87
CA GLU A 58 -6.53 3.30 4.59
C GLU A 58 -6.80 2.35 5.76
N GLY A 59 -6.64 1.04 5.53
CA GLY A 59 -6.91 0.01 6.53
C GLY A 59 -5.97 0.10 7.74
N THR A 60 -4.68 0.28 7.49
CA THR A 60 -3.65 0.38 8.55
C THR A 60 -3.76 1.71 9.30
N LYS A 61 -3.99 2.84 8.61
CA LYS A 61 -4.25 4.14 9.24
C LYS A 61 -5.47 4.12 10.16
N ARG A 62 -6.55 3.43 9.76
CA ARG A 62 -7.76 3.26 10.57
C ARG A 62 -7.62 2.19 11.67
N GLY A 63 -6.52 1.45 11.71
CA GLY A 63 -6.33 0.31 12.62
C GLY A 63 -7.29 -0.88 12.34
N THR A 64 -7.96 -0.88 11.19
CA THR A 64 -8.91 -1.93 10.80
C THR A 64 -8.27 -3.06 10.01
N VAL A 65 -7.12 -2.80 9.39
CA VAL A 65 -6.21 -3.83 8.85
C VAL A 65 -4.99 -3.86 9.76
N VAL A 66 -4.74 -5.03 10.36
CA VAL A 66 -3.64 -5.21 11.32
C VAL A 66 -2.66 -6.21 10.74
N ILE A 67 -1.39 -5.81 10.70
CA ILE A 67 -0.28 -6.62 10.22
C ILE A 67 0.73 -6.78 11.35
N THR A 68 1.16 -8.01 11.61
CA THR A 68 2.16 -8.34 12.65
C THR A 68 3.14 -9.38 12.14
N GLU A 69 4.24 -9.57 12.86
CA GLU A 69 5.10 -10.74 12.67
C GLU A 69 4.28 -12.04 12.82
N LYS A 70 4.70 -13.08 12.10
CA LYS A 70 4.17 -14.44 12.31
C LYS A 70 4.37 -14.84 13.77
N GLY A 71 3.35 -15.43 14.39
CA GLY A 71 3.38 -15.88 15.80
C GLY A 71 3.10 -14.79 16.85
N ALA A 72 3.08 -13.50 16.48
CA ALA A 72 2.93 -12.41 17.43
C ALA A 72 1.47 -12.16 17.88
N GLN A 73 0.50 -12.76 17.18
CA GLN A 73 -0.90 -12.83 17.60
C GLN A 73 -1.21 -14.23 18.13
N ALA A 74 -1.11 -14.44 19.44
CA ALA A 74 -1.77 -15.57 20.07
C ALA A 74 -3.26 -15.51 19.69
N ALA A 75 -3.73 -16.53 18.98
CA ALA A 75 -5.07 -16.60 18.42
C ALA A 75 -6.13 -16.33 19.50
N ARG A 76 -6.78 -15.15 19.46
CA ARG A 76 -8.03 -14.96 20.20
C ARG A 76 -9.14 -15.62 19.38
N PRO A 77 -9.80 -16.68 19.86
CA PRO A 77 -10.86 -17.33 19.10
C PRO A 77 -12.03 -16.36 18.97
N SER A 78 -12.22 -15.82 17.77
CA SER A 78 -13.42 -15.04 17.44
C SER A 78 -14.58 -16.02 17.22
N ARG A 79 -15.65 -15.87 18.00
CA ARG A 79 -16.92 -16.57 17.78
C ARG A 79 -17.48 -16.15 16.42
N VAL A 80 -17.33 -17.01 15.42
CA VAL A 80 -17.87 -16.83 14.07
C VAL A 80 -19.40 -16.81 14.15
N ARG A 81 -20.04 -15.73 13.67
CA ARG A 81 -21.50 -15.68 13.46
C ARG A 81 -21.86 -16.61 12.29
N ARG A 82 -22.91 -17.42 12.47
CA ARG A 82 -23.37 -18.54 11.60
C ARG A 82 -23.73 -18.20 10.14
N GLY A 83 -23.47 -16.99 9.64
CA GLY A 83 -23.76 -16.58 8.25
C GLY A 83 -22.57 -16.64 7.27
N ALA A 84 -21.35 -16.94 7.72
CA ALA A 84 -20.12 -16.79 6.93
C ALA A 84 -19.45 -18.11 6.50
N GLN A 85 -20.23 -19.18 6.31
CA GLN A 85 -19.71 -20.53 6.06
C GLN A 85 -18.89 -20.63 4.76
N ASN A 86 -19.19 -19.82 3.74
CA ASN A 86 -18.43 -19.81 2.48
C ASN A 86 -17.11 -19.02 2.56
N ALA A 87 -17.02 -17.99 3.41
CA ALA A 87 -15.78 -17.23 3.63
C ALA A 87 -14.79 -17.98 4.55
N ALA A 88 -15.32 -18.80 5.47
CA ALA A 88 -14.52 -19.64 6.36
C ALA A 88 -13.72 -20.71 5.60
N ASN A 89 -14.25 -21.26 4.50
CA ASN A 89 -13.55 -22.28 3.71
C ASN A 89 -12.34 -21.73 2.92
N VAL A 90 -12.43 -20.48 2.42
CA VAL A 90 -11.29 -19.80 1.77
C VAL A 90 -10.24 -19.38 2.79
N ALA A 91 -10.68 -18.92 3.98
CA ALA A 91 -9.79 -18.57 5.07
C ALA A 91 -9.02 -19.78 5.63
N ASN A 92 -9.61 -20.98 5.65
CA ASN A 92 -8.95 -22.20 6.16
C ASN A 92 -7.79 -22.70 5.27
N GLN A 93 -7.82 -22.41 3.97
CA GLN A 93 -6.70 -22.75 3.06
C GLN A 93 -5.55 -21.73 3.11
N GLN A 94 -5.79 -20.54 3.69
CA GLN A 94 -4.84 -19.42 3.75
C GLN A 94 -4.48 -19.02 5.19
N ALA A 95 -4.94 -19.81 6.16
CA ALA A 95 -4.70 -19.59 7.57
C ALA A 95 -3.21 -19.77 7.87
N VAL A 96 -2.63 -18.82 8.60
CA VAL A 96 -1.23 -18.90 9.04
C VAL A 96 -1.06 -20.15 9.91
N SER A 97 -0.18 -21.07 9.52
CA SER A 97 0.29 -22.13 10.42
C SER A 97 1.20 -21.52 11.48
N TYR A 98 0.81 -21.61 12.74
CA TYR A 98 1.55 -21.06 13.88
C TYR A 98 2.67 -22.00 14.30
N ASN A 99 3.84 -21.84 13.69
CA ASN A 99 5.10 -22.25 14.31
C ASN A 99 5.64 -21.04 15.10
N GLU A 100 6.18 -21.27 16.29
CA GLU A 100 6.70 -20.18 17.15
C GLU A 100 7.89 -19.49 16.46
N GLY A 101 7.79 -18.16 16.26
CA GLY A 101 8.85 -17.33 15.68
C GLY A 101 8.41 -16.52 14.46
N ALA A 102 9.11 -15.40 14.23
CA ALA A 102 8.94 -14.61 13.02
C ALA A 102 9.47 -15.39 11.81
N SER A 103 8.64 -15.56 10.79
CA SER A 103 9.09 -16.09 9.50
C SER A 103 9.68 -14.95 8.67
N VAL A 104 10.82 -15.20 8.04
CA VAL A 104 11.50 -14.18 7.23
C VAL A 104 10.63 -13.74 6.05
N ASN A 105 9.82 -14.62 5.47
CA ASN A 105 9.04 -14.29 4.27
C ASN A 105 7.52 -14.32 4.47
N GLU A 106 7.04 -14.30 5.72
CA GLU A 106 5.60 -14.29 6.00
C GLU A 106 5.25 -13.36 7.17
N LEU A 107 4.26 -12.50 6.96
CA LEU A 107 3.57 -11.75 8.00
C LEU A 107 2.17 -12.31 8.26
N ALA A 108 1.60 -11.96 9.40
CA ALA A 108 0.20 -12.24 9.73
C ALA A 108 -0.65 -10.99 9.49
N LEU A 109 -1.68 -11.10 8.64
CA LEU A 109 -2.61 -10.01 8.32
C LEU A 109 -4.03 -10.35 8.75
N VAL A 110 -4.71 -9.40 9.39
CA VAL A 110 -6.14 -9.49 9.73
C VAL A 110 -6.88 -8.29 9.17
N ASN A 111 -7.88 -8.53 8.32
CA ASN A 111 -8.76 -7.50 7.80
C ASN A 111 -10.08 -7.45 8.60
N ARG A 112 -10.26 -6.40 9.41
CA ARG A 112 -11.45 -6.12 10.23
C ARG A 112 -12.24 -4.90 9.74
N SER A 113 -11.96 -4.41 8.52
CA SER A 113 -12.57 -3.19 7.99
C SER A 113 -14.05 -3.34 7.61
N GLY A 114 -14.56 -4.57 7.51
CA GLY A 114 -15.87 -4.86 6.94
C GLY A 114 -15.91 -4.74 5.40
N LYS A 115 -14.82 -4.29 4.77
CA LYS A 115 -14.63 -4.21 3.32
C LYS A 115 -13.59 -5.23 2.84
N LYS A 116 -13.58 -5.53 1.55
CA LYS A 116 -12.50 -6.34 0.95
C LYS A 116 -11.23 -5.51 0.90
N LEU A 117 -10.14 -6.00 1.48
CA LEU A 117 -8.84 -5.35 1.32
C LEU A 117 -8.31 -5.68 -0.08
N LEU A 118 -8.04 -4.64 -0.86
CA LEU A 118 -7.23 -4.76 -2.08
C LEU A 118 -5.77 -4.57 -1.68
N LEU A 119 -5.01 -5.64 -1.84
CA LEU A 119 -3.58 -5.67 -1.59
C LEU A 119 -2.86 -5.74 -2.95
N VAL A 120 -1.93 -4.82 -3.18
CA VAL A 120 -1.20 -4.72 -4.45
C VAL A 120 0.26 -5.16 -4.25
N ALA A 121 0.74 -6.00 -5.15
CA ALA A 121 2.10 -6.47 -5.18
C ALA A 121 3.06 -5.30 -5.36
N GLY A 122 4.08 -5.24 -4.50
CA GLY A 122 5.00 -4.13 -4.43
C GLY A 122 4.65 -3.04 -3.42
N GLU A 123 3.49 -3.09 -2.75
CA GLU A 123 3.25 -2.24 -1.58
C GLU A 123 4.31 -2.50 -0.51
N VAL A 124 4.83 -1.44 0.09
CA VAL A 124 5.82 -1.52 1.16
C VAL A 124 5.14 -1.34 2.50
N VAL A 125 5.45 -2.21 3.45
CA VAL A 125 5.01 -2.11 4.84
C VAL A 125 6.21 -1.88 5.75
N VAL A 126 6.09 -0.91 6.64
CA VAL A 126 7.17 -0.43 7.50
C VAL A 126 6.90 -0.76 8.96
N GLY A 127 7.95 -1.04 9.72
CA GLY A 127 7.88 -1.41 11.14
C GLY A 127 8.41 -2.82 11.39
N GLY A 128 7.83 -3.51 12.37
CA GLY A 128 8.23 -4.86 12.74
C GLY A 128 9.73 -5.00 13.04
N GLN A 129 10.28 -6.18 12.83
CA GLN A 129 11.72 -6.40 12.92
C GLN A 129 12.49 -5.84 11.71
N GLN A 130 11.83 -5.78 10.56
CA GLN A 130 12.44 -5.38 9.29
C GLN A 130 11.34 -4.96 8.31
N ASP A 131 11.58 -3.93 7.50
CA ASP A 131 10.58 -3.47 6.52
C ASP A 131 10.39 -4.50 5.40
N ARG A 132 9.16 -4.61 4.89
CA ARG A 132 8.77 -5.65 3.94
C ARG A 132 8.11 -5.11 2.68
N ILE A 133 8.23 -5.84 1.57
CA ILE A 133 7.48 -5.63 0.33
C ILE A 133 6.52 -6.78 0.10
N VAL A 134 5.28 -6.46 -0.29
CA VAL A 134 4.24 -7.44 -0.61
C VAL A 134 4.57 -8.16 -1.92
N GLN A 135 4.52 -9.48 -1.90
CA GLN A 135 4.91 -10.31 -3.04
C GLN A 135 3.85 -10.35 -4.15
N GLU A 136 2.56 -10.36 -3.84
CA GLU A 136 1.51 -10.72 -4.80
C GLU A 136 0.21 -9.92 -4.59
N ASP A 137 -0.54 -9.73 -5.69
CA ASP A 137 -1.83 -9.07 -5.67
C ASP A 137 -2.86 -10.00 -5.01
N ARG A 138 -3.59 -9.51 -4.01
CA ARG A 138 -4.61 -10.30 -3.31
C ARG A 138 -5.82 -9.47 -2.94
N ILE A 139 -6.98 -10.12 -2.98
CA ILE A 139 -8.21 -9.60 -2.38
C ILE A 139 -8.45 -10.37 -1.10
N ILE A 140 -8.37 -9.69 0.05
CA ILE A 140 -8.55 -10.31 1.36
C ILE A 140 -9.92 -9.89 1.92
N PRO A 141 -10.90 -10.80 2.05
CA PRO A 141 -12.20 -10.46 2.61
C PRO A 141 -12.08 -10.07 4.10
N PRO A 142 -13.11 -9.46 4.70
CA PRO A 142 -13.18 -9.32 6.15
C PRO A 142 -13.09 -10.69 6.82
N VAL A 143 -12.09 -10.88 7.68
CA VAL A 143 -11.82 -12.15 8.34
C VAL A 143 -11.35 -11.91 9.77
N SER A 144 -11.72 -12.81 10.68
CA SER A 144 -11.29 -12.76 12.08
C SER A 144 -10.06 -13.60 12.35
N VAL A 145 -9.66 -14.46 11.41
CA VAL A 145 -8.46 -15.29 11.49
C VAL A 145 -7.32 -14.66 10.70
N PRO A 146 -6.07 -14.75 11.19
CA PRO A 146 -4.93 -14.23 10.44
C PRO A 146 -4.67 -15.00 9.15
N VAL A 147 -4.44 -14.24 8.09
CA VAL A 147 -4.08 -14.69 6.75
C VAL A 147 -2.58 -14.51 6.57
N ALA A 148 -1.92 -15.52 5.99
CA ALA A 148 -0.50 -15.43 5.67
C ALA A 148 -0.27 -14.43 4.54
N LEU A 149 0.59 -13.44 4.80
CA LEU A 149 0.99 -12.43 3.84
C LEU A 149 2.43 -12.72 3.40
N SER A 150 2.59 -13.17 2.15
CA SER A 150 3.89 -13.43 1.52
C SER A 150 4.63 -12.12 1.25
N VAL A 151 5.86 -12.03 1.78
CA VAL A 151 6.67 -10.81 1.69
C VAL A 151 8.15 -11.11 1.49
N PHE A 152 8.90 -10.10 1.06
CA PHE A 152 10.37 -10.07 1.14
C PHE A 152 10.84 -8.90 2.00
N CYS A 153 12.03 -9.02 2.57
CA CYS A 153 12.68 -7.93 3.28
C CYS A 153 13.15 -6.86 2.30
N VAL A 154 12.90 -5.58 2.60
CA VAL A 154 13.43 -4.42 1.86
C VAL A 154 14.32 -3.54 2.72
N GLU A 155 14.85 -4.12 3.78
CA GLU A 155 15.85 -3.55 4.66
C GLU A 155 16.79 -4.70 5.03
N HIS A 156 18.10 -4.54 4.89
CA HIS A 156 19.05 -5.63 5.11
C HIS A 156 19.65 -5.60 6.52
N GLY A 157 20.08 -4.42 6.98
CA GLY A 157 20.89 -4.25 8.19
C GLY A 157 20.13 -4.16 9.52
N ARG A 158 18.80 -4.32 9.52
CA ARG A 158 17.97 -4.26 10.73
C ARG A 158 17.26 -5.57 10.99
N TRP A 159 17.44 -6.11 12.19
CA TRP A 159 16.62 -7.17 12.77
C TRP A 159 16.30 -6.84 14.24
N THR A 160 15.77 -5.64 14.43
CA THR A 160 15.39 -5.13 15.75
C THR A 160 14.00 -4.51 15.63
N PRO A 161 13.09 -4.78 16.58
CA PRO A 161 11.75 -4.24 16.53
C PRO A 161 11.75 -2.72 16.45
N ARG A 162 11.00 -2.18 15.49
CA ARG A 162 10.72 -0.76 15.33
C ARG A 162 9.21 -0.59 15.26
N ALA A 163 8.69 0.39 16.00
CA ALA A 163 7.31 0.81 15.80
C ALA A 163 7.16 1.31 14.36
N ALA A 164 6.03 0.99 13.71
CA ALA A 164 5.71 1.64 12.45
C ALA A 164 5.57 3.15 12.70
N GLY A 165 6.60 3.90 12.34
CA GLY A 165 6.66 5.33 12.56
C GLY A 165 6.65 6.06 11.24
N TYR A 166 5.48 6.23 10.63
CA TYR A 166 5.24 7.26 9.62
C TYR A 166 3.76 7.59 9.57
N ALA A 167 3.43 8.84 9.90
CA ALA A 167 2.22 9.49 9.42
C ALA A 167 2.37 9.64 7.90
N SER A 168 1.84 8.68 7.14
CA SER A 168 1.75 8.79 5.69
C SER A 168 0.75 9.91 5.36
N GLY A 169 1.25 11.05 4.85
CA GLY A 169 0.46 12.03 4.10
C GLY A 169 0.65 13.51 4.47
N GLY A 170 1.31 14.27 3.58
CA GLY A 170 0.92 15.64 3.26
C GLY A 170 1.70 16.77 3.94
N GLY A 171 2.75 17.24 3.28
CA GLY A 171 3.14 18.65 3.38
C GLY A 171 2.04 19.53 2.75
N GLY A 172 1.01 19.85 3.53
CA GLY A 172 0.01 20.86 3.23
C GLY A 172 0.05 21.92 4.32
N GLY A 173 0.83 22.97 4.10
CA GLY A 173 0.85 24.12 4.99
C GLY A 173 -0.47 24.90 4.91
N GLY A 174 -1.09 25.11 6.08
CA GLY A 174 -1.87 26.32 6.38
C GLY A 174 -3.38 26.27 6.14
N ALA A 175 -4.14 25.94 7.18
CA ALA A 175 -5.18 26.81 7.73
C ALA A 175 -5.61 26.26 9.10
N ALA A 176 -5.38 27.07 10.13
CA ALA A 176 -5.86 26.80 11.47
C ALA A 176 -7.38 26.88 11.50
N GLU A 177 -8.07 25.80 11.87
CA GLU A 177 -9.39 25.88 12.49
C GLU A 177 -9.49 24.95 13.69
N ARG A 178 -10.24 25.45 14.67
CA ARG A 178 -10.15 25.19 16.11
C ARG A 178 -10.53 23.75 16.50
N ALA A 179 -9.80 23.25 17.48
CA ALA A 179 -10.12 22.06 18.25
C ALA A 179 -11.53 22.09 18.86
N PRO A 180 -12.08 20.91 19.19
CA PRO A 180 -12.42 20.73 20.60
C PRO A 180 -11.92 19.42 21.22
N ALA A 181 -11.77 19.54 22.55
CA ALA A 181 -11.68 18.51 23.58
C ALA A 181 -10.49 17.52 23.54
N ARG A 182 -9.47 17.90 24.32
CA ARG A 182 -8.51 16.98 24.97
C ARG A 182 -9.19 15.70 25.44
N VAL A 183 -8.85 14.58 24.82
CA VAL A 183 -8.63 13.33 25.55
C VAL A 183 -7.13 13.25 25.83
N VAL A 184 -6.82 13.12 27.11
CA VAL A 184 -5.47 12.99 27.63
C VAL A 184 -4.67 11.98 26.80
N ALA A 185 -3.56 12.47 26.21
CA ALA A 185 -2.50 11.60 25.73
C ALA A 185 -1.91 10.92 26.96
N GLU A 186 -2.41 9.73 27.27
CA GLU A 186 -1.71 8.83 28.16
C GLU A 186 -0.43 8.41 27.46
N SER A 187 0.70 8.68 28.11
CA SER A 187 2.02 8.20 27.73
C SER A 187 1.93 6.68 27.68
N VAL A 188 1.67 6.11 26.50
CA VAL A 188 1.73 4.67 26.32
C VAL A 188 3.20 4.30 26.35
N GLU A 189 3.70 3.99 27.55
CA GLU A 189 4.90 3.19 27.71
C GLU A 189 4.68 1.92 26.88
N VAL A 190 5.45 1.78 25.80
CA VAL A 190 5.43 0.60 24.95
C VAL A 190 5.98 -0.56 25.78
N ARG A 191 5.09 -1.25 26.49
CA ARG A 191 5.42 -2.54 27.12
C ARG A 191 5.91 -3.48 26.01
N PRO A 192 6.98 -4.27 26.24
CA PRO A 192 7.57 -5.17 25.23
C PRO A 192 6.65 -6.32 24.77
N SER A 193 5.38 -6.33 25.20
CA SER A 193 4.38 -7.34 24.88
C SER A 193 3.38 -6.94 23.79
N SER A 194 3.44 -5.71 23.25
CA SER A 194 2.66 -5.39 22.04
C SER A 194 3.44 -5.86 20.82
N PRO A 195 2.89 -6.78 19.99
CA PRO A 195 3.60 -7.26 18.82
C PRO A 195 3.90 -6.07 17.91
N ALA A 196 5.16 -5.92 17.50
CA ALA A 196 5.57 -4.85 16.59
C ALA A 196 4.67 -4.92 15.35
N ARG A 197 3.88 -3.85 15.14
CA ARG A 197 2.94 -3.75 14.04
C ARG A 197 3.62 -3.15 12.83
N PHE A 198 3.08 -3.47 11.66
CA PHE A 198 3.44 -2.80 10.42
C PHE A 198 2.35 -1.81 10.02
N SER A 199 2.77 -0.73 9.37
CA SER A 199 1.89 0.21 8.66
C SER A 199 2.23 0.21 7.18
N SER A 200 1.28 0.56 6.31
CA SER A 200 1.61 0.86 4.92
C SER A 200 2.54 2.08 4.85
N LEU A 201 3.53 2.03 3.97
CA LEU A 201 4.30 3.22 3.59
C LEU A 201 3.45 4.22 2.78
N GLY A 202 2.29 3.79 2.28
CA GLY A 202 1.46 4.58 1.36
C GLY A 202 2.03 4.62 -0.06
N ALA A 203 2.97 3.74 -0.37
CA ALA A 203 3.65 3.71 -1.66
C ALA A 203 3.86 2.28 -2.17
N VAL A 204 3.87 2.17 -3.49
CA VAL A 204 4.27 0.97 -4.22
C VAL A 204 5.69 1.16 -4.74
N ALA A 205 6.50 0.12 -4.60
CA ALA A 205 7.89 0.10 -5.02
C ALA A 205 8.07 0.37 -6.52
N HIS A 206 9.27 0.84 -6.89
CA HIS A 206 9.63 1.06 -8.29
C HIS A 206 9.64 -0.26 -9.10
N PRO A 207 9.44 -0.22 -10.43
CA PRO A 207 9.17 -1.43 -11.22
C PRO A 207 10.22 -2.54 -11.11
N LYS A 208 11.51 -2.21 -11.01
CA LYS A 208 12.58 -3.22 -10.89
C LYS A 208 12.52 -3.99 -9.57
N LEU A 209 12.31 -3.28 -8.45
CA LEU A 209 12.10 -3.93 -7.15
C LEU A 209 10.83 -4.77 -7.12
N ARG A 210 9.75 -4.31 -7.78
CA ARG A 210 8.53 -5.12 -7.94
C ARG A 210 8.80 -6.41 -8.72
N ALA A 211 9.52 -6.33 -9.83
CA ALA A 211 9.90 -7.50 -10.63
C ALA A 211 10.79 -8.46 -9.85
N ALA A 212 11.73 -7.95 -9.04
CA ALA A 212 12.54 -8.80 -8.16
C ALA A 212 11.69 -9.56 -7.14
N ALA A 213 10.71 -8.90 -6.51
CA ALA A 213 9.81 -9.52 -5.54
C ALA A 213 8.81 -10.50 -6.19
N GLN A 214 8.31 -10.21 -7.39
CA GLN A 214 7.24 -10.98 -8.04
C GLN A 214 7.75 -12.12 -8.93
N ASP A 215 8.79 -11.86 -9.72
CA ASP A 215 9.24 -12.78 -10.76
C ASP A 215 10.34 -13.70 -10.24
N ARG A 216 11.37 -13.11 -9.61
CA ARG A 216 12.52 -13.86 -9.09
C ARG A 216 12.15 -14.59 -7.80
N LYS A 217 11.36 -13.93 -6.93
CA LYS A 217 10.94 -14.45 -5.62
C LYS A 217 12.14 -14.86 -4.75
N GLU A 218 13.23 -14.09 -4.85
CA GLU A 218 14.49 -14.34 -4.14
C GLU A 218 14.89 -13.13 -3.29
N GLN A 219 15.16 -13.36 -2.01
CA GLN A 219 15.53 -12.32 -1.05
C GLN A 219 16.79 -11.54 -1.49
N THR A 220 17.80 -12.23 -2.00
CA THR A 220 19.04 -11.60 -2.47
C THR A 220 18.82 -10.67 -3.66
N ALA A 221 17.91 -11.03 -4.57
CA ALA A 221 17.56 -10.18 -5.71
C ALA A 221 16.85 -8.90 -5.24
N VAL A 222 15.95 -9.01 -4.26
CA VAL A 222 15.26 -7.86 -3.65
C VAL A 222 16.28 -6.92 -3.00
N TRP A 223 17.19 -7.42 -2.17
CA TRP A 223 18.24 -6.58 -1.57
C TRP A 223 19.18 -5.95 -2.60
N SER A 224 19.58 -6.69 -3.63
CA SER A 224 20.40 -6.14 -4.72
C SER A 224 19.72 -4.95 -5.41
N GLU A 225 18.41 -5.01 -5.63
CA GLU A 225 17.66 -3.90 -6.23
C GLU A 225 17.45 -2.73 -5.26
N VAL A 226 17.27 -2.98 -3.95
CA VAL A 226 17.22 -1.93 -2.93
C VAL A 226 18.54 -1.16 -2.91
N GLN A 227 19.67 -1.86 -2.80
CA GLN A 227 21.00 -1.27 -2.79
C GLN A 227 21.25 -0.42 -4.04
N LYS A 228 21.02 -0.97 -5.25
CA LYS A 228 21.18 -0.23 -6.51
C LYS A 228 20.34 1.04 -6.56
N ASN A 229 19.11 1.00 -6.03
CA ASN A 229 18.24 2.17 -6.01
C ASN A 229 18.73 3.23 -5.01
N ASN A 230 19.16 2.81 -3.82
CA ASN A 230 19.74 3.70 -2.82
C ASN A 230 21.00 4.39 -3.33
N GLU A 231 21.90 3.65 -3.99
CA GLU A 231 23.11 4.18 -4.65
C GLU A 231 22.76 5.18 -5.76
N LYS A 232 21.81 4.81 -6.64
CA LYS A 232 21.37 5.67 -7.75
C LYS A 232 20.80 7.00 -7.25
N LEU A 233 20.03 6.96 -6.17
CA LEU A 233 19.38 8.13 -5.58
C LEU A 233 20.25 8.84 -4.53
N LYS A 234 21.46 8.32 -4.26
CA LYS A 234 22.36 8.80 -3.20
C LYS A 234 21.63 8.95 -1.86
N THR A 235 20.78 7.98 -1.55
CA THR A 235 19.97 8.00 -0.34
C THR A 235 20.83 7.56 0.83
N GLU A 236 21.01 8.45 1.81
CA GLU A 236 21.75 8.14 3.03
C GLU A 236 20.91 7.25 3.94
N ASN A 237 21.42 6.09 4.32
CA ASN A 237 20.79 5.22 5.30
C ASN A 237 21.85 4.32 5.98
N THR A 238 21.53 3.81 7.17
CA THR A 238 22.44 2.95 7.96
C THR A 238 22.11 1.46 7.86
N THR A 239 20.90 1.12 7.41
CA THR A 239 20.37 -0.26 7.38
C THR A 239 20.07 -0.78 5.98
N ASP A 240 20.37 0.00 4.94
CA ASP A 240 19.96 -0.27 3.55
C ASP A 240 18.45 -0.47 3.41
N THR A 241 17.67 0.40 4.07
CA THR A 241 16.20 0.39 4.00
C THR A 241 15.71 1.09 2.73
N TYR A 242 14.70 0.52 2.09
CA TYR A 242 14.02 1.12 0.95
C TYR A 242 13.14 2.32 1.32
N GLN A 243 12.71 2.44 2.59
CA GLN A 243 11.76 3.49 2.98
C GLN A 243 12.32 4.91 2.81
N GLU A 244 13.63 5.09 3.00
CA GLU A 244 14.32 6.40 2.94
C GLU A 244 14.29 7.01 1.53
N VAL A 245 14.07 6.19 0.51
CA VAL A 245 13.85 6.64 -0.88
C VAL A 245 12.68 7.61 -0.95
N TYR A 246 11.63 7.41 -0.14
CA TYR A 246 10.47 8.29 -0.11
C TYR A 246 10.65 9.49 0.81
N ALA A 247 11.62 9.46 1.74
CA ALA A 247 12.04 10.62 2.50
C ALA A 247 13.00 11.53 1.69
N ASN A 248 13.56 11.03 0.59
CA ASN A 248 14.40 11.81 -0.31
C ASN A 248 13.62 13.01 -0.88
N LYS A 249 14.15 14.22 -0.68
CA LYS A 249 13.50 15.48 -1.10
C LYS A 249 13.24 15.54 -2.60
N GLN A 250 14.16 15.05 -3.42
CA GLN A 250 13.99 15.10 -4.88
C GLN A 250 12.85 14.19 -5.32
N VAL A 251 12.78 12.98 -4.74
CA VAL A 251 11.71 12.02 -5.00
C VAL A 251 10.37 12.57 -4.52
N SER A 252 10.32 13.12 -3.30
CA SER A 252 9.11 13.73 -2.73
C SER A 252 8.57 14.86 -3.60
N VAL A 253 9.43 15.80 -4.02
CA VAL A 253 9.02 16.92 -4.89
C VAL A 253 8.47 16.42 -6.23
N GLN A 254 9.13 15.42 -6.84
CA GLN A 254 8.64 14.83 -8.08
C GLN A 254 7.29 14.15 -7.91
N LEU A 255 7.10 13.37 -6.84
CA LEU A 255 5.83 12.72 -6.54
C LEU A 255 4.71 13.73 -6.32
N ASP A 256 4.96 14.76 -5.50
CA ASP A 256 3.98 15.81 -5.22
C ASP A 256 3.57 16.56 -6.49
N ASP A 257 4.48 16.77 -7.43
CA ASP A 257 4.17 17.36 -8.73
C ASP A 257 3.18 16.52 -9.54
N TYR A 258 3.36 15.19 -9.55
CA TYR A 258 2.42 14.28 -10.20
C TYR A 258 1.07 14.27 -9.49
N ILE A 259 1.07 14.15 -8.16
CA ILE A 259 -0.16 14.10 -7.35
C ILE A 259 -0.98 15.37 -7.57
N ARG A 260 -0.38 16.55 -7.40
CA ARG A 260 -1.08 17.84 -7.61
C ARG A 260 -1.63 17.99 -9.01
N ALA A 261 -0.89 17.56 -10.04
CA ALA A 261 -1.35 17.65 -11.42
C ALA A 261 -2.54 16.71 -11.67
N LEU A 262 -2.45 15.47 -11.20
CA LEU A 262 -3.45 14.45 -11.48
C LEU A 262 -4.71 14.58 -10.60
N GLU A 263 -4.60 14.99 -9.35
CA GLU A 263 -5.77 15.20 -8.48
C GLU A 263 -6.72 16.25 -9.06
N ARG A 264 -6.18 17.36 -9.56
CA ARG A 264 -6.96 18.41 -10.22
C ARG A 264 -7.70 17.89 -11.44
N GLU A 265 -7.02 17.12 -12.30
CA GLU A 265 -7.57 16.71 -13.59
C GLU A 265 -8.46 15.45 -13.51
N VAL A 266 -8.21 14.55 -12.55
CA VAL A 266 -8.90 13.25 -12.43
C VAL A 266 -10.05 13.27 -11.42
N LEU A 267 -9.92 13.98 -10.29
CA LEU A 267 -10.93 13.98 -9.22
C LEU A 267 -11.93 15.15 -9.32
N GLN A 268 -11.63 16.17 -10.12
CA GLN A 268 -12.56 17.25 -10.45
C GLN A 268 -12.78 17.34 -11.97
N PRO A 269 -13.35 16.31 -12.61
CA PRO A 269 -13.73 16.43 -14.00
C PRO A 269 -14.83 17.50 -14.10
N GLY A 270 -14.53 18.58 -14.84
CA GLY A 270 -15.52 19.58 -15.22
C GLY A 270 -16.69 18.99 -15.99
#